data_AF-A0A2U9PBL7-F1
#
_entry.id   AF-A0A2U9PBL7-F1
#
_cell.length_a   1.000
_cell.length_b   1.000
_cell.length_c   1.000
_cell.angle_alpha   90.00
_cell.angle_beta   90.00
_cell.angle_gamma   90.00
#
_symmetry.space_group_name_H-M   'P 1'
#
loop_
_entity.id
_entity.type
_entity.pdbx_description
1 polymer ?
#
loop_
_entity_poly.entity_id
_entity_poly.type
_entity_poly.pdbx_seq_one_letter_code
_entity_poly.pdbx_strand_id
1 'polypeptide(L)'
;MQHQGVSTRADMLRFRGDDEWFFEVSGYMQNWSVQAARNAIAADSDLLLPLLDDPDPEVRNAAAYALAAASAREENILRAFHAQLLAEHEPAVRAGLVLAMAQLALAHQDARTVAWMRSCWSDPARPPEVRVSAALGWMCLTDLPVSDELRALLDEFATDKMARLMAPLPWMRAAEDTDGDGLRRCLRIMLHPGNPGTPGAPGAPGTPGAPCPEDHWDDPWS
;
A
#
# COMPACT_ATOMS: atom_id res chain seq x y z
N MET A 1 1.00 -14.39 2.20
CA MET A 1 0.40 -13.10 2.63
C MET A 1 -0.22 -12.44 1.42
N GLN A 2 -1.55 -12.44 1.30
CA GLN A 2 -2.24 -11.67 0.25
C GLN A 2 -2.81 -10.42 0.91
N HIS A 3 -2.38 -9.26 0.43
CA HIS A 3 -2.87 -7.96 0.87
C HIS A 3 -4.17 -7.65 0.09
N GLN A 4 -5.28 -7.48 0.80
CA GLN A 4 -6.55 -7.08 0.18
C GLN A 4 -6.68 -5.55 0.17
N GLY A 5 -6.37 -4.93 -0.97
CA GLY A 5 -7.19 -3.93 -1.66
C GLY A 5 -7.71 -2.65 -0.98
N VAL A 6 -7.31 -2.31 0.26
CA VAL A 6 -7.80 -1.07 0.89
C VAL A 6 -6.74 0.02 0.75
N SER A 7 -6.92 0.89 -0.25
CA SER A 7 -5.97 1.97 -0.58
C SER A 7 -6.19 3.26 0.24
N THR A 8 -6.70 3.15 1.47
CA THR A 8 -6.86 4.29 2.38
C THR A 8 -5.51 4.72 2.94
N ARG A 9 -5.42 5.94 3.49
CA ARG A 9 -4.20 6.39 4.20
C ARG A 9 -3.84 5.47 5.36
N ALA A 10 -4.87 4.96 6.05
CA ALA A 10 -4.69 4.09 7.19
C ALA A 10 -4.22 2.69 6.78
N ASP A 11 -4.63 2.17 5.62
CA ASP A 11 -4.48 0.75 5.30
C ASP A 11 -3.43 0.45 4.21
N MET A 12 -3.06 1.41 3.36
CA MET A 12 -2.14 1.18 2.22
C MET A 12 -0.80 0.57 2.63
N LEU A 13 -0.27 0.96 3.79
CA LEU A 13 1.02 0.49 4.29
C LEU A 13 0.89 -0.47 5.49
N ARG A 14 -0.34 -0.79 5.92
CA ARG A 14 -0.54 -1.69 7.07
C ARG A 14 -0.56 -3.14 6.64
N PHE A 15 -0.04 -4.00 7.51
CA PHE A 15 -0.35 -5.42 7.44
C PHE A 15 -1.77 -5.63 7.96
N ARG A 16 -2.61 -6.30 7.16
CA ARG A 16 -3.93 -6.72 7.66
C ARG A 16 -3.74 -7.72 8.80
N GLY A 17 -4.17 -7.34 10.00
CA GLY A 17 -4.03 -8.13 11.23
C GLY A 17 -3.73 -7.32 12.48
N ASP A 18 -3.38 -6.03 12.36
CA ASP A 18 -3.02 -5.22 13.54
C ASP A 18 -4.23 -4.90 14.45
N ASP A 19 -5.47 -4.78 13.92
CA ASP A 19 -6.66 -4.39 14.70
C ASP A 19 -7.95 -5.23 14.47
N GLU A 20 -7.96 -6.19 13.52
CA GLU A 20 -9.16 -7.00 13.22
C GLU A 20 -9.12 -8.38 13.91
N TRP A 21 -10.14 -8.66 14.74
CA TRP A 21 -10.29 -9.91 15.49
C TRP A 21 -10.74 -11.08 14.59
N PHE A 22 -9.85 -11.61 13.76
CA PHE A 22 -10.08 -12.83 12.98
C PHE A 22 -9.23 -14.00 13.48
N PHE A 23 -9.83 -15.19 13.48
CA PHE A 23 -9.13 -16.46 13.73
C PHE A 23 -8.74 -17.06 12.38
N GLU A 24 -7.48 -17.50 12.26
CA GLU A 24 -7.05 -18.29 11.10
C GLU A 24 -7.68 -19.69 11.13
N VAL A 25 -7.62 -20.40 10.00
CA VAL A 25 -8.12 -21.78 9.85
C VAL A 25 -7.50 -22.75 10.89
N SER A 26 -6.33 -22.41 11.42
CA SER A 26 -5.62 -23.15 12.47
C SER A 26 -6.16 -22.91 13.90
N GLY A 27 -7.11 -21.99 14.08
CA GLY A 27 -7.67 -21.62 15.38
C GLY A 27 -6.83 -20.61 16.18
N TYR A 28 -5.69 -20.15 15.63
CA TYR A 28 -4.91 -19.07 16.22
C TYR A 28 -5.46 -17.71 15.79
N MET A 29 -5.30 -16.71 16.66
CA MET A 29 -5.59 -15.33 16.28
C MET A 29 -4.64 -14.90 15.16
N GLN A 30 -5.18 -14.31 14.09
CA GLN A 30 -4.40 -13.89 12.93
C GLN A 30 -3.30 -12.88 13.28
N ASN A 31 -3.52 -12.06 14.31
CA ASN A 31 -2.51 -11.14 14.82
C ASN A 31 -1.24 -11.86 15.34
N TRP A 32 -1.36 -13.08 15.88
CA TRP A 32 -0.23 -13.87 16.38
C TRP A 32 0.61 -14.44 15.24
N SER A 33 -0.03 -14.98 14.20
CA SER A 33 0.68 -15.49 13.02
C SER A 33 1.42 -14.36 12.29
N VAL A 34 0.78 -13.20 12.14
CA VAL A 34 1.40 -12.00 11.56
C VAL A 34 2.57 -11.53 12.44
N GLN A 35 2.38 -11.39 13.75
CA GLN A 35 3.45 -10.96 14.65
C GLN A 35 4.62 -11.95 14.69
N ALA A 36 4.34 -13.26 14.66
CA ALA A 36 5.38 -14.30 14.60
C ALA A 36 6.21 -14.19 13.31
N ALA A 37 5.56 -13.97 12.16
CA ALA A 37 6.26 -13.74 10.90
C ALA A 37 7.14 -12.48 10.94
N ARG A 38 6.63 -11.38 11.50
CA ARG A 38 7.40 -10.13 11.66
C ARG A 38 8.60 -10.30 12.58
N ASN A 39 8.46 -11.08 13.65
CA ASN A 39 9.55 -11.45 14.56
C ASN A 39 10.60 -12.32 13.86
N ALA A 40 10.19 -13.28 13.03
CA ALA A 40 11.10 -14.10 12.24
C ALA A 40 11.91 -13.24 11.25
N ILE A 41 11.25 -12.32 10.54
CA ILE A 41 11.91 -11.37 9.65
C ILE A 41 12.95 -10.52 10.40
N ALA A 42 12.62 -10.05 11.61
CA ALA A 42 13.57 -9.29 12.42
C ALA A 42 14.78 -10.14 12.85
N ALA A 43 14.54 -11.38 13.27
CA ALA A 43 15.59 -12.34 13.65
C ALA A 43 16.51 -12.68 12.47
N ASP A 44 15.94 -12.85 11.28
CA ASP A 44 16.64 -13.25 10.05
C ASP A 44 17.02 -12.05 9.16
N SER A 45 16.94 -10.82 9.68
CA SER A 45 17.25 -9.60 8.93
C SER A 45 18.67 -9.60 8.34
N ASP A 46 19.63 -10.24 9.02
CA ASP A 46 21.00 -10.38 8.53
C ASP A 46 21.11 -11.25 7.26
N LEU A 47 20.11 -12.10 6.97
CA LEU A 47 20.00 -12.85 5.71
C LEU A 47 19.35 -12.04 4.59
N LEU A 48 18.45 -11.11 4.94
CA LEU A 48 17.69 -10.30 3.98
C LEU A 48 18.43 -9.03 3.57
N LEU A 49 19.23 -8.44 4.47
CA LEU A 49 19.99 -7.21 4.21
C LEU A 49 20.90 -7.31 2.97
N PRO A 50 21.66 -8.40 2.74
CA PRO A 50 22.47 -8.54 1.53
C PRO A 50 21.66 -8.57 0.23
N LEU A 51 20.38 -8.96 0.28
CA LEU A 51 19.52 -9.00 -0.91
C LEU A 51 19.09 -7.61 -1.40
N LEU A 52 19.35 -6.56 -0.60
CA LEU A 52 19.21 -5.19 -1.08
C LEU A 52 20.24 -4.83 -2.16
N ASP A 53 21.34 -5.56 -2.25
CA ASP A 53 22.39 -5.39 -3.28
C ASP A 53 22.28 -6.43 -4.42
N ASP A 54 21.20 -7.21 -4.48
CA ASP A 54 21.02 -8.24 -5.51
C ASP A 54 21.00 -7.63 -6.92
N PRO A 55 21.61 -8.26 -7.94
CA PRO A 55 21.56 -7.76 -9.31
C PRO A 55 20.13 -7.63 -9.87
N ASP A 56 19.19 -8.45 -9.42
CA ASP A 56 17.80 -8.43 -9.87
C ASP A 56 16.97 -7.37 -9.11
N PRO A 57 16.42 -6.35 -9.80
CA PRO A 57 15.60 -5.32 -9.16
C PRO A 57 14.32 -5.86 -8.50
N GLU A 58 13.75 -6.97 -8.97
CA GLU A 58 12.58 -7.58 -8.31
C GLU A 58 12.99 -8.19 -6.96
N VAL A 59 14.18 -8.79 -6.87
CA VAL A 59 14.73 -9.32 -5.60
C VAL A 59 14.98 -8.19 -4.62
N ARG A 60 15.59 -7.07 -5.08
CA ARG A 60 15.81 -5.89 -4.23
C ARG A 60 14.50 -5.32 -3.68
N ASN A 61 13.47 -5.21 -4.50
CA ASN A 61 12.13 -4.77 -4.08
C ASN A 61 11.48 -5.73 -3.08
N ALA A 62 11.57 -7.04 -3.33
CA ALA A 62 11.04 -8.06 -2.43
C ALA A 62 11.75 -8.05 -1.07
N ALA A 63 13.08 -7.87 -1.06
CA ALA A 63 13.88 -7.74 0.15
C ALA A 63 13.49 -6.49 0.95
N ALA A 64 13.35 -5.34 0.29
CA ALA A 64 12.91 -4.10 0.94
C ALA A 64 11.50 -4.24 1.54
N TYR A 65 10.56 -4.85 0.79
CA TYR A 65 9.21 -5.11 1.27
C TYR A 65 9.16 -6.06 2.47
N ALA A 66 9.94 -7.15 2.43
CA ALA A 66 10.03 -8.09 3.54
C ALA A 66 10.63 -7.41 4.79
N LEU A 67 11.76 -6.71 4.65
CA LEU A 67 12.42 -6.00 5.74
C LEU A 67 11.54 -4.90 6.36
N ALA A 68 10.69 -4.24 5.58
CA ALA A 68 9.72 -3.27 6.09
C ALA A 68 8.67 -3.87 7.05
N ALA A 69 8.52 -5.20 7.06
CA ALA A 69 7.65 -5.92 7.98
C ALA A 69 8.27 -6.17 9.35
N ALA A 70 9.59 -6.01 9.49
CA ALA A 70 10.32 -6.39 10.70
C ALA A 70 9.72 -5.71 11.95
N SER A 71 9.51 -6.51 12.99
CA SER A 71 9.01 -6.02 14.28
C SER A 71 10.08 -5.36 15.16
N ALA A 72 11.34 -5.41 14.75
CA ALA A 72 12.48 -4.82 15.45
C ALA A 72 13.62 -4.52 14.46
N ARG A 73 14.71 -3.91 14.96
CA ARG A 73 15.92 -3.55 14.21
C ARG A 73 15.71 -2.43 13.19
N GLU A 74 14.70 -1.61 13.42
CA GLU A 74 14.27 -0.49 12.59
C GLU A 74 15.41 0.45 12.25
N GLU A 75 16.29 0.80 13.21
CA GLU A 75 17.41 1.71 12.94
C GLU A 75 18.43 1.14 11.95
N ASN A 76 18.71 -0.17 12.04
CA ASN A 76 19.65 -0.83 11.15
C ASN A 76 19.05 -1.00 9.75
N ILE A 77 17.77 -1.36 9.68
CA ILE A 77 17.05 -1.52 8.42
C ILE A 77 16.87 -0.17 7.71
N LEU A 78 16.46 0.89 8.42
CA LEU A 78 16.36 2.24 7.86
C LEU A 78 17.71 2.76 7.34
N ARG A 79 18.81 2.50 8.08
CA ARG A 79 20.15 2.86 7.63
C ARG A 79 20.52 2.16 6.32
N ALA A 80 20.19 0.88 6.20
CA ALA A 80 20.42 0.11 4.97
C ALA A 80 19.55 0.64 3.82
N PHE A 81 18.27 0.95 4.05
CA PHE A 81 17.40 1.55 3.02
C PHE A 81 17.91 2.91 2.54
N HIS A 82 18.38 3.76 3.44
CA HIS A 82 18.98 5.05 3.05
C HIS A 82 20.27 4.87 2.24
N ALA A 83 21.14 3.95 2.65
CA ALA A 83 22.36 3.63 1.91
C ALA A 83 22.03 3.12 0.49
N GLN A 84 21.08 2.18 0.39
CA GLN A 84 20.65 1.65 -0.89
C GLN A 84 20.00 2.73 -1.77
N LEU A 85 19.15 3.59 -1.21
CA LEU A 85 18.51 4.66 -1.98
C LEU A 85 19.52 5.63 -2.60
N LEU A 86 20.67 5.85 -1.96
CA LEU A 86 21.75 6.69 -2.49
C LEU A 86 22.50 6.04 -3.65
N ALA A 87 22.62 4.71 -3.66
CA ALA A 87 23.34 3.95 -4.68
C ALA A 87 22.43 3.42 -5.81
N GLU A 88 21.12 3.35 -5.59
CA GLU A 88 20.17 2.76 -6.53
C GLU A 88 19.97 3.63 -7.77
N HIS A 89 19.92 2.99 -8.94
CA HIS A 89 19.71 3.65 -10.23
C HIS A 89 18.34 3.32 -10.83
N GLU A 90 17.75 2.18 -10.46
CA GLU A 90 16.44 1.75 -10.95
C GLU A 90 15.30 2.55 -10.30
N PRO A 91 14.52 3.32 -11.07
CA PRO A 91 13.47 4.18 -10.53
C PRO A 91 12.40 3.41 -9.73
N ALA A 92 12.00 2.23 -10.20
CA ALA A 92 11.03 1.40 -9.48
C ALA A 92 11.57 0.99 -8.10
N VAL A 93 12.84 0.60 -8.00
CA VAL A 93 13.46 0.22 -6.72
C VAL A 93 13.58 1.42 -5.77
N ARG A 94 13.90 2.61 -6.29
CA ARG A 94 13.87 3.84 -5.47
C ARG A 94 12.49 4.11 -4.87
N ALA A 95 11.44 3.98 -5.68
CA ALA A 95 10.07 4.11 -5.20
C ALA A 95 9.73 3.05 -4.13
N GLY A 96 10.09 1.79 -4.38
CA GLY A 96 9.93 0.68 -3.43
C GLY A 96 10.62 0.91 -2.09
N LEU A 97 11.88 1.39 -2.11
CA LEU A 97 12.64 1.72 -0.89
C LEU A 97 11.97 2.83 -0.08
N VAL A 98 11.46 3.87 -0.74
CA VAL A 98 10.75 4.97 -0.05
C VAL A 98 9.45 4.48 0.60
N LEU A 99 8.68 3.63 -0.09
CA LEU A 99 7.48 3.02 0.48
C LEU A 99 7.83 2.05 1.63
N ALA A 100 8.91 1.28 1.52
CA ALA A 100 9.43 0.42 2.58
C ALA A 100 9.80 1.22 3.85
N MET A 101 10.46 2.38 3.68
CA MET A 101 10.74 3.30 4.78
C MET A 101 9.46 3.83 5.41
N ALA A 102 8.43 4.17 4.62
CA ALA A 102 7.14 4.64 5.13
C ALA A 102 6.44 3.57 5.97
N GLN A 103 6.41 2.33 5.47
CA GLN A 103 5.80 1.22 6.16
C GLN A 103 6.52 0.89 7.47
N LEU A 104 7.86 0.87 7.45
CA LEU A 104 8.63 0.63 8.66
C LEU A 104 8.43 1.75 9.69
N ALA A 105 8.38 3.01 9.24
CA ALA A 105 8.08 4.14 10.11
C ALA A 105 6.66 4.10 10.69
N LEU A 106 5.68 3.61 9.92
CA LEU A 106 4.31 3.43 10.41
C LEU A 106 4.26 2.39 11.52
N ALA A 107 4.96 1.27 11.34
CA ALA A 107 5.04 0.19 12.33
C ALA A 107 5.73 0.60 13.65
N HIS A 108 6.69 1.52 13.57
CA HIS A 108 7.53 1.92 14.71
C HIS A 108 7.29 3.36 15.19
N GLN A 109 6.30 4.06 14.62
CA GLN A 109 5.95 5.45 14.94
C GLN A 109 7.13 6.44 14.83
N ASP A 110 7.98 6.28 13.82
CA ASP A 110 9.20 7.09 13.67
C ASP A 110 8.92 8.47 13.06
N ALA A 111 8.80 9.47 13.92
CA ALA A 111 8.60 10.87 13.55
C ALA A 111 9.73 11.45 12.67
N ARG A 112 10.95 10.90 12.74
CA ARG A 112 12.07 11.37 11.90
C ARG A 112 11.83 11.05 10.43
N THR A 113 11.33 9.84 10.16
CA THR A 113 10.96 9.43 8.80
C THR A 113 9.82 10.27 8.25
N VAL A 114 8.83 10.67 9.07
CA VAL A 114 7.76 11.61 8.65
C VAL A 114 8.34 12.94 8.17
N ALA A 115 9.26 13.52 8.94
CA ALA A 115 9.91 14.78 8.57
C ALA A 115 10.77 14.64 7.31
N TRP A 116 11.50 13.52 7.19
CA TRP A 116 12.29 13.19 6.01
C TRP A 116 11.42 13.06 4.75
N MET A 117 10.28 12.36 4.82
CA MET A 117 9.36 12.23 3.68
C MET A 117 8.83 13.58 3.23
N ARG A 118 8.49 14.46 4.18
CA ARG A 118 8.10 15.83 3.86
C ARG A 118 9.19 16.56 3.09
N SER A 119 10.43 16.50 3.55
CA SER A 119 11.56 17.09 2.84
C SER A 119 11.75 16.48 1.45
N CYS A 120 11.54 15.17 1.29
CA CYS A 120 11.75 14.48 0.03
C CYS A 120 10.74 14.86 -1.05
N TRP A 121 9.45 14.97 -0.72
CA TRP A 121 8.46 15.36 -1.75
C TRP A 121 8.54 16.85 -2.09
N SER A 122 8.88 17.71 -1.12
CA SER A 122 9.01 19.16 -1.35
C SER A 122 10.30 19.57 -2.09
N ASP A 123 11.35 18.75 -2.07
CA ASP A 123 12.62 19.05 -2.75
C ASP A 123 12.51 18.82 -4.28
N PRO A 124 12.60 19.87 -5.12
CA PRO A 124 12.49 19.74 -6.57
C PRO A 124 13.70 19.05 -7.22
N ALA A 125 14.83 18.94 -6.51
CA ALA A 125 16.00 18.23 -7.01
C ALA A 125 15.85 16.70 -6.92
N ARG A 126 14.85 16.21 -6.19
CA ARG A 126 14.61 14.77 -6.04
C ARG A 126 13.97 14.19 -7.31
N PRO A 127 14.33 12.95 -7.68
CA PRO A 127 13.67 12.27 -8.79
C PRO A 127 12.15 12.14 -8.58
N PRO A 128 11.33 12.25 -9.64
CA PRO A 128 9.87 12.18 -9.53
C PRO A 128 9.34 10.96 -8.77
N GLU A 129 9.92 9.79 -8.98
CA GLU A 129 9.52 8.54 -8.33
C GLU A 129 9.72 8.56 -6.82
N VAL A 130 10.78 9.23 -6.35
CA VAL A 130 11.06 9.44 -4.93
C VAL A 130 10.05 10.43 -4.35
N ARG A 131 9.74 11.51 -5.08
CA ARG A 131 8.80 12.55 -4.64
C ARG A 131 7.39 12.00 -4.50
N VAL A 132 6.88 11.26 -5.51
CA VAL A 132 5.55 10.63 -5.48
C VAL A 132 5.47 9.60 -4.35
N SER A 133 6.48 8.75 -4.20
CA SER A 133 6.49 7.72 -3.15
C SER A 133 6.58 8.34 -1.75
N ALA A 134 7.36 9.42 -1.57
CA ALA A 134 7.46 10.13 -0.30
C ALA A 134 6.16 10.88 0.03
N ALA A 135 5.47 11.43 -0.98
CA ALA A 135 4.14 12.03 -0.82
C ALA A 135 3.12 11.00 -0.34
N LEU A 136 3.07 9.82 -0.96
CA LEU A 136 2.22 8.71 -0.54
C LEU A 136 2.53 8.26 0.89
N GLY A 137 3.81 8.01 1.19
CA GLY A 137 4.26 7.61 2.52
C GLY A 137 3.91 8.65 3.59
N TRP A 138 4.14 9.94 3.31
CA TRP A 138 3.79 11.02 4.22
C TRP A 138 2.28 11.12 4.49
N MET A 139 1.44 10.92 3.47
CA MET A 139 -0.01 10.87 3.65
C MET A 139 -0.46 9.67 4.51
N CYS A 140 0.24 8.53 4.44
CA CYS A 140 -0.07 7.37 5.28
C CYS A 140 0.38 7.54 6.73
N LEU A 141 1.42 8.34 6.97
CA LEU A 141 2.00 8.58 8.29
C LEU A 141 1.34 9.75 9.05
N THR A 142 0.45 10.51 8.41
CA THR A 142 -0.12 11.72 8.99
C THR A 142 -1.62 11.87 8.71
N ASP A 143 -2.33 12.40 9.69
CA ASP A 143 -3.72 12.85 9.53
C ASP A 143 -3.84 14.30 9.05
N LEU A 144 -2.71 14.89 8.60
CA LEU A 144 -2.69 16.28 8.16
C LEU A 144 -3.46 16.45 6.84
N PRO A 145 -4.11 17.62 6.65
CA PRO A 145 -4.76 17.91 5.38
C PRO A 145 -3.73 17.99 4.25
N VAL A 146 -4.14 17.54 3.06
CA VAL A 146 -3.30 17.64 1.85
C VAL A 146 -3.27 19.09 1.39
N SER A 147 -2.09 19.69 1.40
CA SER A 147 -1.85 21.04 0.90
C SER A 147 -2.02 21.11 -0.62
N ASP A 148 -2.28 22.31 -1.13
CA ASP A 148 -2.38 22.53 -2.59
C ASP A 148 -1.07 22.24 -3.30
N GLU A 149 0.08 22.47 -2.64
CA GLU A 149 1.40 22.12 -3.15
C GLU A 149 1.55 20.60 -3.33
N LEU A 150 1.14 19.81 -2.33
CA LEU A 150 1.18 18.36 -2.40
C LEU A 150 0.22 17.83 -3.48
N ARG A 151 -0.96 18.45 -3.63
CA ARG A 151 -1.91 18.11 -4.69
C ARG A 151 -1.33 18.41 -6.08
N ALA A 152 -0.76 19.60 -6.28
CA ALA A 152 -0.14 19.99 -7.55
C ALA A 152 1.00 19.07 -7.95
N LEU A 153 1.85 18.66 -6.98
CA LEU A 153 2.91 17.67 -7.22
C LEU A 153 2.35 16.33 -7.70
N LEU A 154 1.31 15.82 -7.03
CA LEU A 154 0.70 14.55 -7.39
C LEU A 154 0.02 14.64 -8.77
N ASP A 155 -0.65 15.75 -9.09
CA ASP A 155 -1.24 15.97 -10.42
C ASP A 155 -0.18 16.04 -11.52
N GLU A 156 0.99 16.64 -11.25
CA GLU A 156 2.10 16.75 -12.19
C GLU A 156 2.79 15.40 -12.44
N PHE A 157 3.07 14.63 -11.38
CA PHE A 157 3.95 13.47 -11.46
C PHE A 157 3.26 12.10 -11.42
N ALA A 158 2.02 11.99 -10.94
CA ALA A 158 1.25 10.73 -10.92
C ALA A 158 0.62 10.37 -12.28
N THR A 159 1.45 10.42 -13.33
CA THR A 159 1.09 10.10 -14.71
C THR A 159 0.94 8.59 -14.94
N ASP A 160 0.40 8.18 -16.09
CA ASP A 160 0.38 6.77 -16.52
C ASP A 160 1.77 6.12 -16.54
N LYS A 161 2.80 6.91 -16.84
CA LYS A 161 4.19 6.45 -16.83
C LYS A 161 4.61 6.09 -15.41
N MET A 162 4.26 6.92 -14.42
CA MET A 162 4.55 6.63 -13.02
C MET A 162 3.74 5.44 -12.52
N ALA A 163 2.46 5.33 -12.90
CA ALA A 163 1.64 4.18 -12.55
C ALA A 163 2.25 2.86 -13.06
N ARG A 164 2.66 2.80 -14.33
CA ARG A 164 3.34 1.61 -14.90
C ARG A 164 4.68 1.30 -14.23
N LEU A 165 5.43 2.33 -13.86
CA LEU A 165 6.71 2.18 -13.14
C LEU A 165 6.49 1.55 -11.77
N MET A 166 5.44 1.97 -11.06
CA MET A 166 5.15 1.51 -9.71
C MET A 166 4.32 0.22 -9.67
N ALA A 167 3.64 -0.17 -10.76
CA ALA A 167 2.80 -1.37 -10.83
C ALA A 167 3.47 -2.68 -10.32
N PRO A 168 4.76 -2.95 -10.57
CA PRO A 168 5.42 -4.15 -10.04
C PRO A 168 5.59 -4.14 -8.52
N LEU A 169 5.48 -2.99 -7.87
CA LEU A 169 5.75 -2.85 -6.45
C LEU A 169 4.70 -3.60 -5.61
N PRO A 170 5.12 -4.29 -4.53
CA PRO A 170 4.19 -5.05 -3.67
C PRO A 170 2.99 -4.22 -3.18
N TRP A 171 3.20 -2.95 -2.83
CA TRP A 171 2.14 -2.03 -2.41
C TRP A 171 1.13 -1.71 -3.52
N MET A 172 1.59 -1.60 -4.77
CA MET A 172 0.72 -1.30 -5.90
C MET A 172 -0.04 -2.55 -6.35
N ARG A 173 0.64 -3.70 -6.49
CA ARG A 173 0.00 -4.99 -6.79
C ARG A 173 -1.13 -5.32 -5.83
N ALA A 174 -1.01 -4.87 -4.59
CA ALA A 174 -1.98 -5.14 -3.57
C ALA A 174 -3.15 -4.13 -3.52
N ALA A 175 -2.95 -2.94 -4.09
CA ALA A 175 -3.98 -1.94 -4.35
C ALA A 175 -4.65 -2.12 -5.73
N GLU A 176 -4.00 -2.85 -6.63
CA GLU A 176 -4.53 -3.17 -7.95
C GLU A 176 -5.80 -4.01 -7.85
N ASP A 177 -6.79 -3.59 -8.62
CA ASP A 177 -7.86 -4.45 -9.12
C ASP A 177 -7.49 -4.83 -10.57
N THR A 178 -8.33 -5.63 -11.22
CA THR A 178 -8.15 -6.30 -12.52
C THR A 178 -7.57 -5.43 -13.68
N ASP A 179 -7.55 -4.10 -13.57
CA ASP A 179 -7.13 -3.14 -14.61
C ASP A 179 -5.73 -2.50 -14.43
N GLY A 180 -4.95 -2.85 -13.41
CA GLY A 180 -3.55 -2.34 -13.27
C GLY A 180 -3.43 -0.86 -12.92
N ASP A 181 -4.43 -0.29 -12.23
CA ASP A 181 -4.53 1.14 -11.87
C ASP A 181 -4.21 1.44 -10.39
N GLY A 182 -3.30 0.68 -9.78
CA GLY A 182 -3.04 0.70 -8.33
C GLY A 182 -2.70 2.09 -7.78
N LEU A 183 -1.78 2.82 -8.43
CA LEU A 183 -1.36 4.16 -8.01
C LEU A 183 -2.53 5.16 -8.05
N ARG A 184 -3.28 5.23 -9.16
CA ARG A 184 -4.37 6.21 -9.26
C ARG A 184 -5.51 5.88 -8.32
N ARG A 185 -5.78 4.58 -8.10
CA ARG A 185 -6.75 4.15 -7.09
C ARG A 185 -6.35 4.63 -5.70
N CYS A 186 -5.09 4.44 -5.31
CA CYS A 186 -4.56 4.95 -4.04
C CYS A 186 -4.77 6.46 -3.92
N LEU A 187 -4.34 7.24 -4.92
CA LEU A 187 -4.46 8.69 -4.88
C LEU A 187 -5.92 9.16 -4.82
N ARG A 188 -6.81 8.53 -5.60
CA ARG A 188 -8.25 8.85 -5.59
C ARG A 188 -8.84 8.70 -4.19
N ILE A 189 -8.55 7.58 -3.53
CA ILE A 189 -9.07 7.27 -2.19
C ILE A 189 -8.43 8.17 -1.12
N MET A 190 -7.11 8.39 -1.17
CA MET A 190 -6.38 9.20 -0.18
C MET A 190 -6.67 10.70 -0.23
N LEU A 191 -6.98 11.21 -1.43
CA LEU A 191 -7.30 12.63 -1.64
C LEU A 191 -8.79 12.92 -1.40
N HIS A 192 -9.66 11.91 -1.46
CA HIS A 192 -11.11 12.06 -1.30
C HIS A 192 -11.69 11.00 -0.36
N PRO A 193 -11.38 11.04 0.95
CA PRO A 193 -11.78 10.01 1.93
C PRO A 193 -13.31 9.94 2.23
N GLY A 194 -14.17 10.49 1.37
CA GLY A 194 -15.62 10.55 1.58
C GLY A 194 -16.48 10.29 0.34
N ASN A 195 -15.91 9.85 -0.79
CA ASN A 195 -16.70 9.44 -1.95
C ASN A 195 -16.45 7.94 -2.20
N PRO A 196 -17.19 7.04 -1.54
CA PRO A 196 -17.27 5.67 -2.03
C PRO A 196 -17.77 5.81 -3.45
N GLY A 197 -16.89 5.57 -4.44
CA GLY A 197 -17.28 5.63 -5.84
C GLY A 197 -18.55 4.82 -5.96
N THR A 198 -19.64 5.47 -6.33
CA THR A 198 -20.93 4.81 -6.51
C THR A 198 -20.65 3.64 -7.45
N PRO A 199 -20.74 2.37 -6.99
CA PRO A 199 -20.83 1.28 -7.94
C PRO A 199 -22.02 1.66 -8.82
N GLY A 200 -21.80 1.76 -10.13
CA GLY A 200 -22.77 2.33 -11.07
C GLY A 200 -24.18 1.94 -10.67
N ALA A 201 -25.01 2.94 -10.39
CA ALA A 201 -26.37 2.72 -9.93
C ALA A 201 -27.04 1.70 -10.86
N PRO A 202 -27.49 0.53 -10.37
CA PRO A 202 -28.38 -0.30 -11.16
C PRO A 202 -29.59 0.57 -11.48
N GLY A 203 -29.94 0.61 -12.77
CA GLY A 203 -30.96 1.50 -13.32
C GLY A 203 -32.19 1.58 -12.44
N ALA A 204 -32.73 2.80 -12.32
CA ALA A 204 -33.96 3.07 -11.59
C ALA A 204 -35.05 2.03 -11.93
N PRO A 205 -35.77 1.50 -10.93
CA PRO A 205 -36.90 0.62 -11.21
C PRO A 205 -37.97 1.43 -11.92
N GLY A 206 -38.20 1.10 -13.20
CA GLY A 206 -39.37 1.51 -13.94
C GLY A 206 -40.64 1.08 -13.20
N THR A 207 -41.63 1.96 -13.25
CA THR A 207 -43.00 1.85 -12.72
C THR A 207 -43.64 0.45 -12.76
N PRO A 208 -44.43 0.06 -11.75
CA PRO A 208 -45.08 -1.24 -11.69
C PRO A 208 -46.19 -1.35 -12.74
N GLY A 209 -45.96 -2.17 -13.77
CA GLY A 209 -46.95 -2.54 -14.78
C GLY A 209 -47.39 -3.99 -14.60
N ALA A 210 -48.68 -4.16 -14.28
CA ALA A 210 -49.58 -5.31 -14.44
C ALA A 210 -49.10 -6.74 -14.05
N PRO A 211 -49.88 -7.48 -13.24
CA PRO A 211 -49.58 -8.87 -12.91
C PRO A 211 -49.91 -9.81 -14.08
N CYS A 212 -48.97 -10.70 -14.42
CA CYS A 212 -49.20 -11.87 -15.27
C CYS A 212 -49.22 -13.15 -14.41
N PRO A 213 -49.92 -14.19 -14.87
CA PRO A 213 -50.70 -15.08 -14.01
C PRO A 213 -49.90 -16.24 -13.40
N GLU A 214 -50.49 -16.77 -12.33
CA GLU A 214 -50.02 -17.83 -11.45
C GLU A 214 -49.69 -19.13 -12.22
N ASP A 215 -48.41 -19.51 -12.21
CA ASP A 215 -48.00 -20.88 -12.55
C ASP A 215 -48.03 -21.75 -11.28
N HIS A 216 -49.13 -22.50 -11.20
CA HIS A 216 -49.38 -23.59 -10.27
C HIS A 216 -48.30 -24.67 -10.46
N TRP A 217 -47.41 -24.80 -9.48
CA TRP A 217 -46.60 -25.99 -9.29
C TRP A 217 -47.02 -26.64 -7.98
N ASP A 218 -47.69 -27.79 -8.11
CA ASP A 218 -47.98 -28.72 -7.03
C ASP A 218 -46.68 -29.14 -6.34
N ASP A 219 -46.62 -28.93 -5.02
CA ASP A 219 -45.56 -29.42 -4.16
C ASP A 219 -45.89 -30.86 -3.75
N PRO A 220 -45.15 -31.89 -4.19
CA PRO A 220 -45.14 -33.14 -3.48
C PRO A 220 -44.25 -32.91 -2.27
N TRP A 221 -44.81 -32.99 -1.06
CA TRP A 221 -44.15 -32.82 0.24
C TRP A 221 -44.20 -31.42 0.90
N SER A 222 -45.39 -30.82 1.03
CA SER A 222 -45.93 -30.38 2.35
C SER A 222 -47.22 -29.57 2.24
#